data_AF-Q0WSQ2-F1
#
_entry.id   AF-Q0WSQ2-F1
#
_cell.length_a   1.000
_cell.length_b   1.000
_cell.length_c   1.000
_cell.angle_alpha   90.00
_cell.angle_beta   90.00
_cell.angle_gamma   90.00
#
_symmetry.space_group_name_H-M   'P 1'
#
loop_
_entity.id
_entity.type
_entity.pdbx_description
1 polymer ?
#
loop_
_entity_poly.entity_id
_entity_poly.type
_entity_poly.pdbx_seq_one_letter_code
_entity_poly.pdbx_strand_id
1 'polypeptide(L)'
;MPVTSRTFSMLIGLCHFSQKMSKSLRNFHRKEGKHGALAECVYRENAMRNAISIGCYLFFRKVQLNKFDYRLSNKLRDDLQKLRCRVNYHALKFTDPILEMGNELVRRMRKRSKHFIALHLRFEPDMLAFSGCYYGGGEKEKKELGTIRRRWKTLHVNNPEKQRRQGRCPLTPEEVGLMLRALGYGSDVHIYVASGEVYGGEKSLAPLKALFPHFYSKDTIATKMELKPFSSYSSRMAALDFLVCDESDVFVTNNNGNMARILAGRRRYFGHKPTIRPNAKKLYKLFMSKENTTWEEFASRVRTFQKGFMGEPKEVRAGKGEFHENPAACICEDTDAKVKAGKMDSRKFGKKEQKEDEDAELSSSETDYEEDQTDLQDRGLYNGTRLDYDDALSVSEEPELEEMLSD
;
A
#
# COMPACT_ATOMS: atom_id res chain seq x y z
N MET A 1 24.05 -2.32 11.18
CA MET A 1 22.93 -1.36 11.11
C MET A 1 22.03 -1.75 9.94
N PRO A 2 20.77 -2.17 10.15
CA PRO A 2 19.83 -2.35 9.04
C PRO A 2 19.06 -1.05 8.80
N VAL A 3 19.30 -0.41 7.65
CA VAL A 3 18.49 0.71 7.15
C VAL A 3 17.50 0.13 6.13
N THR A 4 16.28 -0.16 6.59
CA THR A 4 15.15 -0.57 5.75
C THR A 4 14.08 0.52 5.76
N SER A 5 13.29 0.60 4.68
CA SER A 5 12.15 1.53 4.48
C SER A 5 12.41 2.99 4.03
N ARG A 6 13.40 3.75 4.53
CA ARG A 6 13.50 5.23 4.26
C ARG A 6 13.49 5.64 2.77
N THR A 7 14.16 4.88 1.90
CA THR A 7 14.54 5.37 0.56
C THR A 7 13.46 5.24 -0.52
N PHE A 8 12.45 4.39 -0.37
CA PHE A 8 11.33 4.35 -1.33
C PHE A 8 10.37 5.54 -1.15
N SER A 9 10.23 6.05 0.08
CA SER A 9 9.50 7.30 0.35
C SER A 9 10.18 8.52 -0.29
N MET A 10 11.52 8.49 -0.42
CA MET A 10 12.30 9.56 -1.05
C MET A 10 11.98 9.77 -2.55
N LEU A 11 11.69 8.69 -3.28
CA LEU A 11 11.27 8.75 -4.70
C LEU A 11 9.89 9.41 -4.86
N ILE A 12 8.97 9.19 -3.91
CA ILE A 12 7.68 9.88 -3.85
C ILE A 12 7.91 11.38 -3.62
N GLY A 13 8.86 11.76 -2.75
CA GLY A 13 9.18 13.15 -2.44
C GLY A 13 9.69 13.99 -3.59
N LEU A 14 10.66 13.47 -4.36
CA LEU A 14 11.25 14.19 -5.50
C LEU A 14 10.20 14.56 -6.58
N CYS A 15 9.19 13.70 -6.75
CA CYS A 15 8.07 13.88 -7.67
C CYS A 15 7.23 15.13 -7.36
N HIS A 16 7.11 15.50 -6.07
CA HIS A 16 6.19 16.53 -5.60
C HIS A 16 6.81 17.94 -5.45
N PHE A 17 8.13 18.04 -5.24
CA PHE A 17 8.81 19.34 -5.16
C PHE A 17 8.65 20.17 -6.45
N SER A 18 8.78 19.51 -7.61
CA SER A 18 8.65 20.13 -8.94
C SER A 18 7.26 20.75 -9.19
N GLN A 19 6.19 20.08 -8.75
CA GLN A 19 4.81 20.49 -9.06
C GLN A 19 4.36 21.75 -8.31
N LYS A 20 4.76 21.93 -7.05
CA LYS A 20 4.47 23.17 -6.29
C LYS A 20 5.32 24.35 -6.77
N MET A 21 6.62 24.14 -7.00
CA MET A 21 7.52 25.16 -7.58
C MET A 21 6.96 25.74 -8.90
N SER A 22 6.47 24.87 -9.80
CA SER A 22 5.97 25.28 -11.12
C SER A 22 4.66 26.10 -11.10
N LYS A 23 3.89 26.10 -9.99
CA LYS A 23 2.75 27.01 -9.81
C LYS A 23 3.13 28.29 -9.05
N SER A 24 4.03 28.24 -8.07
CA SER A 24 4.50 29.45 -7.38
C SER A 24 5.32 30.37 -8.30
N LEU A 25 6.26 29.82 -9.09
CA LEU A 25 7.14 30.62 -9.96
C LEU A 25 6.39 31.41 -11.05
N ARG A 26 5.29 30.87 -11.59
CA ARG A 26 4.48 31.58 -12.60
C ARG A 26 3.70 32.78 -12.06
N ASN A 27 3.40 32.79 -10.76
CA ASN A 27 2.77 33.94 -10.11
C ASN A 27 3.80 34.97 -9.62
N PHE A 28 5.10 34.63 -9.59
CA PHE A 28 6.16 35.45 -9.01
C PHE A 28 6.61 36.62 -9.90
N HIS A 29 6.57 36.46 -11.23
CA HIS A 29 7.05 37.47 -12.19
C HIS A 29 6.26 38.80 -12.25
N ARG A 30 5.34 39.05 -11.31
CA ARG A 30 4.41 40.20 -11.36
C ARG A 30 4.57 41.23 -10.25
N LYS A 31 5.34 40.98 -9.18
CA LYS A 31 5.58 41.95 -8.08
C LYS A 31 6.94 41.74 -7.37
N GLU A 32 7.93 42.56 -7.69
CA GLU A 32 9.08 42.81 -6.80
C GLU A 32 8.92 44.15 -6.06
N GLY A 33 9.37 44.24 -4.81
CA GLY A 33 9.14 45.44 -4.00
C GLY A 33 9.65 45.46 -2.55
N LYS A 34 10.95 45.18 -2.34
CA LYS A 34 11.82 45.60 -1.21
C LYS A 34 11.49 45.26 0.27
N HIS A 35 12.60 45.22 1.03
CA HIS A 35 12.77 45.26 2.50
C HIS A 35 12.47 44.00 3.34
N GLY A 36 13.21 43.86 4.45
CA GLY A 36 13.11 42.75 5.39
C GLY A 36 13.58 43.13 6.81
N ALA A 37 13.25 42.27 7.78
CA ALA A 37 13.64 42.29 9.19
C ALA A 37 13.40 40.89 9.79
N LEU A 38 14.29 40.39 10.64
CA LEU A 38 14.18 39.06 11.27
C LEU A 38 12.94 38.94 12.18
N ALA A 39 12.25 37.81 12.12
CA ALA A 39 11.24 37.40 13.10
C ALA A 39 11.23 35.88 13.26
N GLU A 40 11.25 35.39 14.51
CA GLU A 40 11.00 33.98 14.82
C GLU A 40 9.51 33.66 14.71
N CYS A 41 9.13 32.74 13.82
CA CYS A 41 7.78 32.18 13.81
C CYS A 41 7.71 30.96 14.73
N VAL A 42 7.41 31.20 16.01
CA VAL A 42 6.88 30.15 16.90
C VAL A 42 5.52 29.69 16.36
N TYR A 43 5.42 28.41 16.02
CA TYR A 43 4.16 27.80 15.58
C TYR A 43 3.25 27.63 16.81
N ARG A 44 2.20 28.46 16.95
CA ARG A 44 1.09 28.21 17.89
C ARG A 44 -0.04 27.46 17.19
N GLU A 45 -0.57 26.44 17.86
CA GLU A 45 -1.21 25.28 17.22
C GLU A 45 -2.60 25.48 16.59
N ASN A 46 -3.27 26.61 16.83
CA ASN A 46 -4.72 26.75 16.56
C ASN A 46 -5.10 27.71 15.41
N ALA A 47 -4.24 27.90 14.40
CA ALA A 47 -4.53 28.79 13.27
C ALA A 47 -4.38 28.14 11.87
N MET A 48 -5.52 28.04 11.18
CA MET A 48 -5.70 27.82 9.72
C MET A 48 -5.34 26.45 9.10
N ARG A 49 -6.38 25.60 9.03
CA ARG A 49 -6.44 24.30 8.30
C ARG A 49 -6.15 24.33 6.77
N ASN A 50 -5.97 25.47 6.09
CA ASN A 50 -5.96 25.49 4.61
C ASN A 50 -5.02 26.46 3.88
N ALA A 51 -4.14 27.20 4.57
CA ALA A 51 -3.19 28.09 3.91
C ALA A 51 -1.81 28.08 4.56
N ILE A 52 -0.81 27.51 3.87
CA ILE A 52 0.59 27.90 4.13
C ILE A 52 0.71 29.33 3.61
N SER A 53 0.68 30.31 4.52
CA SER A 53 0.73 31.73 4.16
C SER A 53 1.97 32.03 3.30
N ILE A 54 1.74 32.70 2.17
CA ILE A 54 2.79 33.10 1.21
C ILE A 54 3.85 33.98 1.89
N GLY A 55 3.50 34.68 2.99
CA GLY A 55 4.43 35.48 3.78
C GLY A 55 5.66 34.71 4.29
N CYS A 56 5.52 33.45 4.70
CA CYS A 56 6.67 32.66 5.18
C CYS A 56 7.71 32.37 4.08
N TYR A 57 7.31 32.36 2.81
CA TYR A 57 8.25 32.11 1.70
C TYR A 57 9.07 33.34 1.30
N LEU A 58 8.71 34.54 1.76
CA LEU A 58 9.40 35.78 1.39
C LEU A 58 10.69 36.03 2.20
N PHE A 59 10.82 35.42 3.38
CA PHE A 59 12.00 35.60 4.25
C PHE A 59 13.07 34.52 4.12
N PHE A 60 12.69 33.29 3.83
CA PHE A 60 13.60 32.15 3.87
C PHE A 60 14.10 31.76 2.48
N ARG A 61 15.41 31.94 2.24
CA ARG A 61 16.10 31.51 1.00
C ARG A 61 16.00 30.00 0.73
N LYS A 62 15.68 29.19 1.75
CA LYS A 62 15.45 27.74 1.68
C LYS A 62 14.35 27.37 2.67
N VAL A 63 13.41 26.52 2.26
CA VAL A 63 12.34 25.98 3.13
C VAL A 63 12.38 24.46 3.05
N GLN A 64 12.50 23.80 4.21
CA GLN A 64 12.43 22.35 4.33
C GLN A 64 11.03 21.96 4.82
N LEU A 65 10.28 21.21 4.00
CA LEU A 65 8.97 20.68 4.37
C LEU A 65 9.15 19.24 4.88
N ASN A 66 9.14 19.07 6.20
CA ASN A 66 9.15 17.75 6.83
C ASN A 66 7.75 17.10 6.79
N LYS A 67 7.71 15.77 6.76
CA LYS A 67 6.48 14.95 6.76
C LYS A 67 5.42 15.47 5.75
N PHE A 68 5.80 15.58 4.47
CA PHE A 68 4.95 16.14 3.40
C PHE A 68 4.06 15.07 2.72
N ASP A 69 4.35 13.81 2.95
CA ASP A 69 3.78 12.61 2.33
C ASP A 69 2.27 12.48 2.60
N TYR A 70 1.82 12.78 3.83
CA TYR A 70 0.39 12.85 4.16
C TYR A 70 -0.30 14.14 3.70
N ARG A 71 0.43 15.17 3.24
CA ARG A 71 -0.11 16.51 2.92
C ARG A 71 -0.57 16.67 1.47
N LEU A 72 -0.90 15.56 0.80
CA LEU A 72 -1.13 15.49 -0.65
C LEU A 72 -2.59 15.16 -0.96
N SER A 73 -3.35 16.18 -1.33
CA SER A 73 -4.74 16.01 -1.77
C SER A 73 -4.83 15.10 -3.01
N ASN A 74 -5.71 14.10 -2.95
CA ASN A 74 -6.15 13.35 -4.14
C ASN A 74 -7.21 14.12 -4.96
N LYS A 75 -7.83 15.15 -4.37
CA LYS A 75 -8.74 16.08 -5.05
C LYS A 75 -7.93 17.25 -5.64
N LEU A 76 -7.34 17.04 -6.82
CA LEU A 76 -6.64 18.06 -7.60
C LEU A 76 -7.43 18.37 -8.88
N ARG A 77 -7.32 19.61 -9.38
CA ARG A 77 -7.81 20.00 -10.72
C ARG A 77 -7.20 19.13 -11.82
N ASP A 78 -7.92 18.92 -12.91
CA ASP A 78 -7.50 18.06 -14.04
C ASP A 78 -6.13 18.42 -14.63
N ASP A 79 -5.79 19.72 -14.70
CA ASP A 79 -4.47 20.18 -15.15
C ASP A 79 -3.34 19.64 -14.26
N LEU A 80 -3.59 19.58 -12.94
CA LEU A 80 -2.66 19.02 -11.96
C LEU A 80 -2.68 17.50 -11.94
N GLN A 81 -3.82 16.84 -12.12
CA GLN A 81 -3.86 15.38 -12.20
C GLN A 81 -3.08 14.89 -13.42
N LYS A 82 -3.30 15.47 -14.61
CA LYS A 82 -2.55 15.16 -15.83
C LYS A 82 -1.05 15.37 -15.64
N LEU A 83 -0.64 16.44 -14.94
CA LEU A 83 0.76 16.64 -14.55
C LEU A 83 1.24 15.54 -13.57
N ARG A 84 0.48 15.24 -12.51
CA ARG A 84 0.80 14.20 -11.51
C ARG A 84 1.04 12.85 -12.17
N CYS A 85 0.19 12.47 -13.13
CA CYS A 85 0.34 11.26 -13.95
C CYS A 85 1.66 11.27 -14.75
N ARG A 86 1.95 12.36 -15.47
CA ARG A 86 3.18 12.48 -16.27
C ARG A 86 4.44 12.39 -15.40
N VAL A 87 4.48 13.08 -14.25
CA VAL A 87 5.69 13.03 -13.40
C VAL A 87 5.85 11.63 -12.76
N ASN A 88 4.79 11.04 -12.22
CA ASN A 88 4.87 9.74 -11.53
C ASN A 88 5.23 8.57 -12.45
N TYR A 89 4.72 8.56 -13.69
CA TYR A 89 4.92 7.42 -14.60
C TYR A 89 6.04 7.63 -15.62
N HIS A 90 6.26 8.86 -16.10
CA HIS A 90 7.23 9.13 -17.19
C HIS A 90 8.50 9.86 -16.73
N ALA A 91 8.43 10.75 -15.74
CA ALA A 91 9.60 11.51 -15.29
C ALA A 91 10.43 10.76 -14.25
N LEU A 92 9.79 10.02 -13.33
CA LEU A 92 10.50 9.11 -12.42
C LEU A 92 11.01 7.88 -13.18
N LYS A 93 12.33 7.80 -13.35
CA LYS A 93 13.03 6.66 -13.93
C LYS A 93 14.16 6.23 -13.01
N PHE A 94 14.49 4.93 -13.01
CA PHE A 94 15.73 4.46 -12.40
C PHE A 94 16.93 4.87 -13.26
N THR A 95 18.12 4.92 -12.66
CA THR A 95 19.38 5.17 -13.37
C THR A 95 19.75 3.98 -14.26
N ASP A 96 20.45 4.23 -15.37
CA ASP A 96 20.73 3.22 -16.39
C ASP A 96 21.33 1.90 -15.85
N PRO A 97 22.29 1.90 -14.90
CA PRO A 97 22.80 0.63 -14.33
C PRO A 97 21.74 -0.23 -13.64
N ILE A 98 20.71 0.39 -13.03
CA ILE A 98 19.59 -0.34 -12.41
C ILE A 98 18.65 -0.88 -13.48
N LEU A 99 18.41 -0.11 -14.56
CA LEU A 99 17.60 -0.54 -15.69
C LEU A 99 18.26 -1.73 -16.43
N GLU A 100 19.56 -1.63 -16.73
CA GLU A 100 20.34 -2.69 -17.38
C GLU A 100 20.33 -3.98 -16.56
N MET A 101 20.68 -3.90 -15.27
CA MET A 101 20.69 -5.08 -14.38
C MET A 101 19.28 -5.64 -14.17
N GLY A 102 18.26 -4.79 -13.99
CA GLY A 102 16.87 -5.22 -13.85
C GLY A 102 16.35 -5.93 -15.11
N ASN A 103 16.62 -5.37 -16.29
CA ASN A 103 16.28 -5.99 -17.58
C ASN A 103 17.01 -7.34 -17.76
N GLU A 104 18.26 -7.45 -17.33
CA GLU A 104 19.02 -8.70 -17.38
C GLU A 104 18.42 -9.77 -16.43
N LEU A 105 17.98 -9.39 -15.22
CA LEU A 105 17.23 -10.29 -14.31
C LEU A 105 15.92 -10.78 -14.96
N VAL A 106 15.13 -9.86 -15.55
CA VAL A 106 13.90 -10.19 -16.30
C VAL A 106 14.21 -11.14 -17.45
N ARG A 107 15.25 -10.86 -18.25
CA ARG A 107 15.70 -11.69 -19.37
C ARG A 107 16.15 -13.08 -18.90
N ARG A 108 16.72 -13.22 -17.69
CA ARG A 108 17.06 -14.52 -17.09
C ARG A 108 15.81 -15.28 -16.64
N MET A 109 14.83 -14.62 -16.03
CA MET A 109 13.53 -15.23 -15.72
C MET A 109 12.81 -15.71 -16.99
N ARG A 110 12.71 -14.86 -18.02
CA ARG A 110 12.08 -15.18 -19.31
C ARG A 110 12.78 -16.31 -20.09
N LYS A 111 14.09 -16.52 -19.88
CA LYS A 111 14.81 -17.71 -20.40
C LYS A 111 14.47 -19.02 -19.68
N ARG A 112 13.97 -18.95 -18.43
CA ARG A 112 13.57 -20.14 -17.66
C ARG A 112 12.12 -20.54 -17.93
N SER A 113 11.23 -19.56 -18.08
CA SER A 113 9.85 -19.79 -18.51
C SER A 113 9.32 -18.59 -19.29
N LYS A 114 8.48 -18.86 -20.29
CA LYS A 114 7.74 -17.83 -21.03
C LYS A 114 6.89 -16.97 -20.10
N HIS A 115 6.32 -17.54 -19.03
CA HIS A 115 5.47 -16.86 -18.05
C HIS A 115 5.94 -17.15 -16.61
N PHE A 116 5.96 -16.12 -15.74
CA PHE A 116 6.37 -16.26 -14.35
C PHE A 116 5.58 -15.33 -13.41
N ILE A 117 5.47 -15.76 -12.16
CA ILE A 117 4.90 -14.96 -11.06
C ILE A 117 6.04 -14.21 -10.37
N ALA A 118 5.85 -12.93 -10.04
CA ALA A 118 6.70 -12.26 -9.07
C ALA A 118 5.95 -12.08 -7.74
N LEU A 119 6.51 -12.62 -6.66
CA LEU A 119 6.00 -12.47 -5.30
C LEU A 119 6.85 -11.45 -4.54
N HIS A 120 6.25 -10.34 -4.13
CA HIS A 120 6.82 -9.46 -3.10
C HIS A 120 6.47 -9.99 -1.70
N LEU A 121 7.47 -10.57 -1.05
CA LEU A 121 7.37 -11.22 0.26
C LEU A 121 7.97 -10.32 1.33
N ARG A 122 7.15 -9.39 1.84
CA ARG A 122 7.50 -8.54 2.99
C ARG A 122 7.28 -9.33 4.29
N PHE A 123 8.21 -10.24 4.58
CA PHE A 123 8.22 -11.09 5.78
C PHE A 123 9.52 -10.92 6.59
N GLU A 124 10.10 -9.73 6.57
CA GLU A 124 11.33 -9.39 7.29
C GLU A 124 11.05 -8.95 8.74
N PRO A 125 12.03 -9.08 9.67
CA PRO A 125 11.81 -8.90 11.11
C PRO A 125 11.24 -7.53 11.52
N ASP A 126 11.58 -6.47 10.78
CA ASP A 126 11.09 -5.11 11.03
C ASP A 126 9.57 -4.99 10.76
N MET A 127 9.09 -5.56 9.65
CA MET A 127 7.66 -5.62 9.32
C MET A 127 6.88 -6.45 10.34
N LEU A 128 7.41 -7.61 10.75
CA LEU A 128 6.71 -8.48 11.70
C LEU A 128 6.62 -7.81 13.08
N ALA A 129 7.72 -7.23 13.57
CA ALA A 129 7.75 -6.46 14.81
C ALA A 129 6.81 -5.25 14.80
N PHE A 130 6.75 -4.52 13.68
CA PHE A 130 5.82 -3.40 13.49
C PHE A 130 4.36 -3.86 13.51
N SER A 131 4.01 -4.93 12.78
CA SER A 131 2.64 -5.47 12.75
C SER A 131 2.16 -5.89 14.15
N GLY A 132 3.06 -6.40 15.01
CA GLY A 132 2.69 -6.89 16.34
C GLY A 132 1.84 -8.15 16.28
N CYS A 133 2.06 -8.97 15.24
CA CYS A 133 1.43 -10.26 15.03
C CYS A 133 2.24 -11.39 15.66
N TYR A 134 1.63 -12.56 15.80
CA TYR A 134 2.26 -13.78 16.28
C TYR A 134 2.17 -14.87 15.22
N TYR A 135 3.29 -15.55 14.94
CA TYR A 135 3.46 -16.51 13.86
C TYR A 135 3.82 -17.92 14.34
N GLY A 136 3.67 -18.19 15.64
CA GLY A 136 3.82 -19.54 16.23
C GLY A 136 5.21 -19.87 16.78
N GLY A 137 6.19 -18.97 16.70
CA GLY A 137 7.57 -19.19 17.15
C GLY A 137 7.81 -19.08 18.66
N GLY A 138 6.76 -19.12 19.49
CA GLY A 138 6.83 -19.14 20.95
C GLY A 138 7.49 -17.92 21.58
N GLU A 139 8.04 -18.10 22.79
CA GLU A 139 8.73 -17.03 23.54
C GLU A 139 9.97 -16.47 22.82
N LYS A 140 10.60 -17.27 21.95
CA LYS A 140 11.71 -16.82 21.13
C LYS A 140 11.27 -15.71 20.18
N GLU A 141 10.21 -15.94 19.41
CA GLU A 141 9.64 -14.94 18.49
C GLU A 141 9.21 -13.68 19.24
N LYS A 142 8.47 -13.84 20.35
CA LYS A 142 8.01 -12.72 21.18
C LYS A 142 9.17 -11.85 21.67
N LYS A 143 10.27 -12.47 22.12
CA LYS A 143 11.47 -11.77 22.60
C LYS A 143 12.23 -11.07 21.47
N GLU A 144 12.43 -11.75 20.35
CA GLU A 144 13.14 -11.20 19.18
C GLU A 144 12.38 -10.02 18.55
N LEU A 145 11.13 -10.24 18.13
CA LEU A 145 10.31 -9.21 17.51
C LEU A 145 9.95 -8.10 18.51
N GLY A 146 9.71 -8.44 19.78
CA GLY A 146 9.48 -7.45 20.85
C GLY A 146 10.68 -6.52 21.07
N THR A 147 11.91 -7.02 20.95
CA THR A 147 13.13 -6.19 21.05
C THR A 147 13.23 -5.22 19.88
N ILE A 148 12.87 -5.64 18.66
CA ILE A 148 12.84 -4.77 17.48
C ILE A 148 11.70 -3.74 17.61
N ARG A 149 10.53 -4.14 18.12
CA ARG A 149 9.33 -3.29 18.27
C ARG A 149 9.57 -2.08 19.18
N ARG A 150 10.43 -2.20 20.21
CA ARG A 150 10.81 -1.08 21.12
C ARG A 150 11.40 0.15 20.42
N ARG A 151 11.79 0.05 19.14
CA ARG A 151 12.22 1.20 18.32
C ARG A 151 11.09 2.19 18.06
N TRP A 152 9.84 1.73 17.97
CA TRP A 152 8.66 2.58 17.78
C TRP A 152 8.02 2.87 19.15
N LYS A 153 8.47 3.94 19.80
CA LYS A 153 8.04 4.31 21.17
C LYS A 153 6.54 4.60 21.29
N THR A 154 5.95 5.20 20.25
CA THR A 154 4.54 5.60 20.17
C THR A 154 3.60 4.45 19.79
N LEU A 155 4.13 3.27 19.49
CA LEU A 155 3.34 2.17 18.93
C LEU A 155 2.70 1.32 20.05
N HIS A 156 1.41 1.55 20.28
CA HIS A 156 0.62 0.87 21.31
C HIS A 156 0.80 -0.66 21.35
N VAL A 157 0.52 -1.26 22.51
CA VAL A 157 0.52 -2.71 22.69
C VAL A 157 -0.60 -3.31 21.83
N ASN A 158 -0.21 -4.05 20.79
CA ASN A 158 -1.15 -4.73 19.90
C ASN A 158 -1.53 -6.10 20.48
N ASN A 159 -2.84 -6.39 20.57
CA ASN A 159 -3.32 -7.77 20.66
C ASN A 159 -3.04 -8.46 19.30
N PRO A 160 -2.22 -9.53 19.23
CA PRO A 160 -1.82 -10.16 17.97
C PRO A 160 -2.99 -10.76 17.19
N GLU A 161 -3.95 -11.38 17.90
CA GLU A 161 -5.16 -11.95 17.29
C GLU A 161 -6.04 -10.86 16.68
N LYS A 162 -6.14 -9.69 17.32
CA LYS A 162 -6.86 -8.53 16.78
C LYS A 162 -6.21 -8.05 15.48
N GLN A 163 -4.88 -7.95 15.42
CA GLN A 163 -4.17 -7.59 14.17
C GLN A 163 -4.43 -8.62 13.06
N ARG A 164 -4.38 -9.91 13.38
CA ARG A 164 -4.63 -11.00 12.45
C ARG A 164 -6.07 -10.99 11.94
N ARG A 165 -7.06 -10.85 12.83
CA ARG A 165 -8.49 -10.71 12.52
C ARG A 165 -8.81 -9.48 11.68
N GLN A 166 -8.07 -8.38 11.87
CA GLN A 166 -8.20 -7.18 11.05
C GLN A 166 -7.47 -7.27 9.70
N GLY A 167 -6.75 -8.36 9.41
CA GLY A 167 -5.97 -8.52 8.18
C GLY A 167 -4.70 -7.64 8.11
N ARG A 168 -4.20 -7.17 9.26
CA ARG A 168 -3.00 -6.32 9.37
C ARG A 168 -1.69 -7.11 9.41
N CYS A 169 -1.77 -8.42 9.63
CA CYS A 169 -0.61 -9.31 9.57
C CYS A 169 -0.30 -9.67 8.11
N PRO A 170 0.96 -9.50 7.65
CA PRO A 170 1.46 -10.19 6.48
C PRO A 170 1.14 -11.69 6.52
N LEU A 171 0.86 -12.27 5.35
CA LEU A 171 0.79 -13.73 5.20
C LEU A 171 2.20 -14.33 5.33
N THR A 172 2.29 -15.52 5.92
CA THR A 172 3.53 -16.32 5.93
C THR A 172 3.86 -16.83 4.52
N PRO A 173 5.10 -17.27 4.25
CA PRO A 173 5.44 -17.85 2.95
C PRO A 173 4.59 -19.08 2.61
N GLU A 174 4.26 -19.91 3.61
CA GLU A 174 3.34 -21.05 3.46
C GLU A 174 1.94 -20.59 3.06
N GLU A 175 1.37 -19.60 3.76
CA GLU A 175 0.01 -19.08 3.50
C GLU A 175 -0.13 -18.48 2.10
N VAL A 176 0.89 -17.76 1.63
CA VAL A 176 0.94 -17.27 0.24
C VAL A 176 1.01 -18.45 -0.74
N GLY A 177 1.82 -19.46 -0.45
CA GLY A 177 1.92 -20.66 -1.28
C GLY A 177 0.57 -21.39 -1.40
N LEU A 178 -0.08 -21.65 -0.27
CA LEU A 178 -1.41 -22.28 -0.20
C LEU A 178 -2.46 -21.44 -0.94
N MET A 179 -2.43 -20.11 -0.82
CA MET A 179 -3.32 -19.21 -1.56
C MET A 179 -3.12 -19.36 -3.07
N LEU A 180 -1.87 -19.36 -3.56
CA LEU A 180 -1.58 -19.50 -5.00
C LEU A 180 -2.00 -20.87 -5.54
N ARG A 181 -1.72 -21.94 -4.80
CA ARG A 181 -2.17 -23.30 -5.14
C ARG A 181 -3.70 -23.39 -5.22
N ALA A 182 -4.41 -22.79 -4.27
CA ALA A 182 -5.88 -22.74 -4.25
C ALA A 182 -6.49 -21.91 -5.40
N LEU A 183 -5.79 -20.86 -5.84
CA LEU A 183 -6.14 -20.06 -7.01
C LEU A 183 -5.91 -20.79 -8.35
N GLY A 184 -5.24 -21.95 -8.33
CA GLY A 184 -5.05 -22.82 -9.49
C GLY A 184 -3.64 -22.80 -10.10
N TYR A 185 -2.66 -22.15 -9.47
CA TYR A 185 -1.28 -22.18 -9.95
C TYR A 185 -0.62 -23.54 -9.68
N GLY A 186 -0.12 -24.19 -10.73
CA GLY A 186 0.62 -25.45 -10.67
C GLY A 186 2.02 -25.31 -10.08
N SER A 187 2.67 -26.43 -9.76
CA SER A 187 4.01 -26.49 -9.15
C SER A 187 5.13 -26.27 -10.17
N ASP A 188 4.81 -26.45 -11.44
CA ASP A 188 5.57 -26.08 -12.63
C ASP A 188 5.71 -24.56 -12.81
N VAL A 189 4.92 -23.75 -12.10
CA VAL A 189 4.99 -22.29 -12.20
C VAL A 189 6.30 -21.76 -11.62
N HIS A 190 7.03 -21.00 -12.43
CA HIS A 190 8.23 -20.29 -12.02
C HIS A 190 7.86 -19.06 -11.17
N ILE A 191 8.40 -18.97 -9.96
CA ILE A 191 8.21 -17.84 -9.04
C ILE A 191 9.53 -17.10 -8.81
N TYR A 192 9.53 -15.80 -9.08
CA TYR A 192 10.54 -14.87 -8.60
C TYR A 192 10.10 -14.27 -7.25
N VAL A 193 10.92 -14.36 -6.21
CA VAL A 193 10.65 -13.79 -4.89
C VAL A 193 11.50 -12.55 -4.66
N ALA A 194 10.81 -11.41 -4.58
CA ALA A 194 11.32 -10.13 -4.14
C ALA A 194 11.16 -10.02 -2.61
N SER A 195 12.27 -10.15 -1.88
CA SER A 195 12.30 -9.95 -0.43
C SER A 195 13.64 -9.36 0.02
N GLY A 196 13.63 -8.76 1.22
CA GLY A 196 14.83 -8.62 2.05
C GLY A 196 15.15 -9.91 2.81
N GLU A 197 15.72 -9.76 4.01
CA GLU A 197 16.02 -10.85 4.94
C GLU A 197 14.74 -11.41 5.56
N VAL A 198 14.27 -12.57 5.09
CA VAL A 198 13.05 -13.23 5.57
C VAL A 198 13.24 -13.74 7.00
N TYR A 199 12.35 -13.39 7.92
CA TYR A 199 12.37 -13.90 9.29
C TYR A 199 12.23 -15.44 9.30
N GLY A 200 13.06 -16.11 10.09
CA GLY A 200 13.18 -17.58 10.09
C GLY A 200 13.96 -18.17 8.90
N GLY A 201 14.32 -17.35 7.91
CA GLY A 201 15.17 -17.72 6.78
C GLY A 201 14.65 -18.92 5.99
N GLU A 202 15.56 -19.86 5.68
CA GLU A 202 15.24 -21.04 4.88
C GLU A 202 14.13 -21.91 5.49
N LYS A 203 14.03 -21.99 6.82
CA LYS A 203 12.96 -22.76 7.49
C LYS A 203 11.57 -22.21 7.18
N SER A 204 11.45 -20.89 7.11
CA SER A 204 10.18 -20.23 6.77
C SER A 204 9.89 -20.25 5.27
N LEU A 205 10.91 -20.32 4.41
CA LEU A 205 10.76 -20.45 2.97
C LEU A 205 10.50 -21.89 2.49
N ALA A 206 10.90 -22.90 3.26
CA ALA A 206 10.80 -24.31 2.86
C ALA A 206 9.38 -24.75 2.42
N PRO A 207 8.27 -24.40 3.11
CA PRO A 207 6.93 -24.75 2.64
C PRO A 207 6.58 -24.12 1.28
N LEU A 208 6.98 -22.86 1.05
CA LEU A 208 6.74 -22.18 -0.22
C LEU A 208 7.54 -22.84 -1.37
N LYS A 209 8.78 -23.24 -1.11
CA LYS A 209 9.62 -23.98 -2.08
C LYS A 209 9.10 -25.38 -2.36
N ALA A 210 8.49 -26.06 -1.38
CA ALA A 210 7.85 -27.35 -1.59
C ALA A 210 6.62 -27.26 -2.51
N LEU A 211 5.84 -26.16 -2.39
CA LEU A 211 4.68 -25.90 -3.25
C LEU A 211 5.06 -25.41 -4.66
N PHE A 212 6.19 -24.71 -4.78
CA PHE A 212 6.73 -24.18 -6.04
C PHE A 212 8.25 -24.38 -6.15
N PRO A 213 8.72 -25.55 -6.63
CA PRO A 213 10.14 -25.88 -6.73
C PRO A 213 10.94 -24.96 -7.66
N HIS A 214 10.30 -24.34 -8.66
CA HIS A 214 10.89 -23.34 -9.55
C HIS A 214 10.99 -21.96 -8.89
N PHE A 215 11.68 -21.92 -7.75
CA PHE A 215 11.86 -20.75 -6.89
C PHE A 215 13.15 -19.99 -7.25
N TYR A 216 13.03 -18.69 -7.48
CA TYR A 216 14.14 -17.81 -7.85
C TYR A 216 14.12 -16.51 -7.04
N SER A 217 15.28 -15.92 -6.83
CA SER A 217 15.47 -14.52 -6.42
C SER A 217 16.63 -13.90 -7.22
N LYS A 218 16.83 -12.58 -7.10
CA LYS A 218 18.03 -11.87 -7.59
C LYS A 218 19.33 -12.62 -7.27
N ASP A 219 19.47 -13.13 -6.05
CA ASP A 219 20.67 -13.84 -5.57
C ASP A 219 20.87 -15.24 -6.17
N THR A 220 19.81 -15.84 -6.74
CA THR A 220 19.91 -17.15 -7.44
C THR A 220 20.04 -17.04 -8.95
N ILE A 221 19.72 -15.86 -9.53
CA ILE A 221 19.78 -15.63 -10.98
C ILE A 221 20.86 -14.61 -11.38
N ALA A 222 21.49 -13.92 -10.43
CA ALA A 222 22.67 -13.10 -10.64
C ALA A 222 23.79 -13.47 -9.67
N THR A 223 25.03 -13.23 -10.11
CA THR A 223 26.23 -13.46 -9.30
C THR A 223 26.42 -12.34 -8.27
N LYS A 224 27.13 -12.65 -7.18
CA LYS A 224 27.51 -11.65 -6.16
C LYS A 224 28.32 -10.48 -6.75
N MET A 225 29.05 -10.70 -7.84
CA MET A 225 29.80 -9.65 -8.55
C MET A 225 28.87 -8.68 -9.27
N GLU A 226 27.87 -9.19 -10.01
CA GLU A 226 26.87 -8.38 -10.71
C GLU A 226 26.02 -7.55 -9.74
N LEU A 227 25.71 -8.09 -8.55
CA LEU A 227 24.91 -7.39 -7.54
C LEU A 227 25.71 -6.40 -6.67
N LYS A 228 27.05 -6.50 -6.62
CA LYS A 228 27.94 -5.66 -5.79
C LYS A 228 27.78 -4.14 -5.99
N PRO A 229 27.54 -3.59 -7.20
CA PRO A 229 27.31 -2.14 -7.39
C PRO A 229 26.03 -1.61 -6.70
N PHE A 230 25.09 -2.51 -6.42
CA PHE A 230 23.76 -2.21 -5.87
C PHE A 230 23.67 -2.55 -4.38
N SER A 231 24.40 -3.56 -3.90
CA SER A 231 24.30 -4.10 -2.54
C SER A 231 24.66 -3.13 -1.41
N SER A 232 25.33 -2.01 -1.70
CA SER A 232 25.63 -0.95 -0.73
C SER A 232 24.39 -0.17 -0.24
N TYR A 233 23.28 -0.23 -0.98
CA TYR A 233 22.03 0.43 -0.59
C TYR A 233 20.83 -0.49 -0.79
N SER A 234 20.08 -0.74 0.27
CA SER A 234 18.87 -1.59 0.26
C SER A 234 17.84 -1.15 -0.80
N SER A 235 17.72 0.15 -1.07
CA SER A 235 16.86 0.66 -2.15
C SER A 235 17.31 0.32 -3.56
N ARG A 236 18.61 0.20 -3.84
CA ARG A 236 19.09 -0.22 -5.18
C ARG A 236 18.74 -1.67 -5.42
N MET A 237 18.91 -2.53 -4.42
CA MET A 237 18.46 -3.93 -4.47
C MET A 237 16.94 -4.03 -4.64
N ALA A 238 16.16 -3.24 -3.90
CA ALA A 238 14.71 -3.19 -4.03
C ALA A 238 14.24 -2.62 -5.40
N ALA A 239 15.03 -1.76 -6.04
CA ALA A 239 14.74 -1.26 -7.39
C ALA A 239 14.94 -2.34 -8.48
N LEU A 240 15.91 -3.24 -8.30
CA LEU A 240 16.05 -4.43 -9.15
C LEU A 240 14.83 -5.35 -9.00
N ASP A 241 14.43 -5.64 -7.76
CA ASP A 241 13.22 -6.41 -7.48
C ASP A 241 11.97 -5.76 -8.08
N PHE A 242 11.83 -4.43 -7.97
CA PHE A 242 10.72 -3.66 -8.55
C PHE A 242 10.60 -3.87 -10.06
N LEU A 243 11.71 -3.82 -10.81
CA LEU A 243 11.70 -4.04 -12.25
C LEU A 243 11.27 -5.47 -12.62
N VAL A 244 11.74 -6.48 -11.89
CA VAL A 244 11.31 -7.88 -12.12
C VAL A 244 9.83 -8.08 -11.78
N CYS A 245 9.33 -7.41 -10.73
CA CYS A 245 7.91 -7.43 -10.37
C CYS A 245 7.03 -6.72 -11.43
N ASP A 246 7.43 -5.57 -11.93
CA ASP A 246 6.71 -4.81 -12.97
C ASP A 246 6.61 -5.61 -14.28
N GLU A 247 7.67 -6.35 -14.63
CA GLU A 247 7.71 -7.16 -15.85
C GLU A 247 7.10 -8.56 -15.74
N SER A 248 6.77 -9.05 -14.54
CA SER A 248 6.08 -10.33 -14.34
C SER A 248 4.69 -10.38 -14.98
N ASP A 249 4.20 -11.58 -15.32
CA ASP A 249 2.84 -11.75 -15.86
C ASP A 249 1.81 -11.49 -14.75
N VAL A 250 2.04 -12.07 -13.58
CA VAL A 250 1.24 -11.87 -12.37
C VAL A 250 2.15 -11.44 -11.24
N PHE A 251 1.83 -10.29 -10.66
CA PHE A 251 2.48 -9.80 -9.45
C PHE A 251 1.63 -10.19 -8.24
N VAL A 252 2.25 -10.69 -7.18
CA VAL A 252 1.60 -11.20 -5.97
C VAL A 252 2.25 -10.56 -4.76
N THR A 253 1.49 -10.31 -3.71
CA THR A 253 2.03 -9.79 -2.44
C THR A 253 1.56 -10.61 -1.24
N ASN A 254 2.35 -10.62 -0.17
CA ASN A 254 1.91 -11.15 1.13
C ASN A 254 1.30 -10.07 2.05
N ASN A 255 1.47 -8.80 1.69
CA ASN A 255 1.04 -7.61 2.43
C ASN A 255 0.91 -6.41 1.47
N ASN A 256 -0.06 -5.51 1.69
CA ASN A 256 -0.30 -4.35 0.82
C ASN A 256 0.52 -3.11 1.24
N GLY A 257 1.85 -3.24 1.27
CA GLY A 257 2.77 -2.13 1.58
C GLY A 257 3.07 -1.20 0.39
N ASN A 258 3.80 -0.11 0.61
CA ASN A 258 4.05 0.94 -0.40
C ASN A 258 4.51 0.43 -1.78
N MET A 259 5.44 -0.55 -1.81
CA MET A 259 5.91 -1.15 -3.07
C MET A 259 4.81 -1.89 -3.82
N ALA A 260 3.93 -2.61 -3.10
CA ALA A 260 2.77 -3.30 -3.69
C ALA A 260 1.86 -2.31 -4.43
N ARG A 261 1.58 -1.18 -3.77
CA ARG A 261 0.66 -0.14 -4.22
C ARG A 261 1.20 0.57 -5.46
N ILE A 262 2.46 1.01 -5.42
CA ILE A 262 3.12 1.65 -6.57
C ILE A 262 3.17 0.71 -7.79
N LEU A 263 3.49 -0.58 -7.58
CA LEU A 263 3.47 -1.58 -8.66
C LEU A 263 2.06 -1.80 -9.19
N ALA A 264 1.04 -1.90 -8.35
CA ALA A 264 -0.35 -2.04 -8.77
C ALA A 264 -0.79 -0.88 -9.68
N GLY A 265 -0.50 0.37 -9.32
CA GLY A 265 -0.83 1.52 -10.17
C GLY A 265 0.00 1.57 -11.45
N ARG A 266 1.30 1.24 -11.40
CA ARG A 266 2.17 1.18 -12.58
C ARG A 266 1.72 0.12 -13.58
N ARG A 267 1.38 -1.08 -13.09
CA ARG A 267 0.82 -2.21 -13.85
C ARG A 267 -0.63 -1.98 -14.30
N ARG A 268 -1.33 -0.96 -13.79
CA ARG A 268 -2.59 -0.45 -14.37
C ARG A 268 -2.32 0.59 -15.47
N TYR A 269 -1.30 1.43 -15.31
CA TYR A 269 -1.01 2.56 -16.20
C TYR A 269 -0.33 2.18 -17.52
N PHE A 270 0.71 1.33 -17.50
CA PHE A 270 1.52 1.01 -18.69
C PHE A 270 0.98 -0.13 -19.56
N GLY A 271 -0.25 -0.58 -19.30
CA GLY A 271 -0.83 -1.78 -19.89
C GLY A 271 -1.17 -2.78 -18.79
N HIS A 272 -2.44 -3.15 -18.70
CA HIS A 272 -2.97 -3.84 -17.53
C HIS A 272 -2.37 -5.24 -17.32
N LYS A 273 -1.62 -5.43 -16.23
CA LYS A 273 -1.13 -6.74 -15.76
C LYS A 273 -1.67 -7.05 -14.35
N PRO A 274 -2.19 -8.27 -14.07
CA PRO A 274 -2.78 -8.61 -12.77
C PRO A 274 -1.85 -8.38 -11.57
N THR A 275 -2.43 -7.89 -10.47
CA THR A 275 -1.76 -7.71 -9.18
C THR A 275 -2.62 -8.31 -8.08
N ILE A 276 -2.26 -9.51 -7.63
CA ILE A 276 -2.98 -10.25 -6.60
C ILE A 276 -2.48 -9.79 -5.23
N ARG A 277 -3.42 -9.34 -4.40
CA ARG A 277 -3.19 -9.00 -2.99
C ARG A 277 -4.04 -9.92 -2.10
N PRO A 278 -3.64 -10.23 -0.86
CA PRO A 278 -4.40 -11.17 -0.03
C PRO A 278 -5.56 -10.46 0.67
N ASN A 279 -6.75 -11.06 0.63
CA ASN A 279 -7.87 -10.67 1.49
C ASN A 279 -7.66 -11.21 2.91
N ALA A 280 -6.60 -10.75 3.58
CA ALA A 280 -6.13 -11.28 4.86
C ALA A 280 -7.25 -11.32 5.93
N LYS A 281 -8.15 -10.32 5.96
CA LYS A 281 -9.31 -10.25 6.86
C LYS A 281 -10.29 -11.43 6.70
N LYS A 282 -10.41 -12.04 5.50
CA LYS A 282 -11.22 -13.25 5.28
C LYS A 282 -10.38 -14.53 5.31
N LEU A 283 -9.19 -14.51 4.71
CA LEU A 283 -8.32 -15.68 4.58
C LEU A 283 -7.77 -16.20 5.91
N TYR A 284 -7.56 -15.36 6.92
CA TYR A 284 -6.93 -15.79 8.19
C TYR A 284 -7.66 -16.96 8.86
N LYS A 285 -9.00 -16.99 8.80
CA LYS A 285 -9.81 -18.08 9.36
C LYS A 285 -9.53 -19.41 8.66
N LEU A 286 -9.42 -19.40 7.33
CA LEU A 286 -9.16 -20.61 6.53
C LEU A 286 -7.77 -21.18 6.82
N PHE A 287 -6.76 -20.33 6.99
CA PHE A 287 -5.42 -20.79 7.33
C PHE A 287 -5.36 -21.40 8.74
N MET A 288 -6.10 -20.84 9.71
CA MET A 288 -6.19 -21.41 11.06
C MET A 288 -6.97 -22.73 11.12
N SER A 289 -7.95 -22.94 10.24
CA SER A 289 -8.75 -24.17 10.19
C SER A 289 -8.33 -25.14 9.07
N LYS A 290 -7.14 -24.98 8.48
CA LYS A 290 -6.72 -25.72 7.26
C LYS A 290 -6.71 -27.25 7.44
N GLU A 291 -6.48 -27.74 8.65
CA GLU A 291 -6.41 -29.17 8.98
C GLU A 291 -7.81 -29.79 9.14
N ASN A 292 -8.85 -28.97 9.30
CA ASN A 292 -10.24 -29.39 9.52
C ASN A 292 -11.08 -29.29 8.23
N THR A 293 -10.46 -29.23 7.04
CA THR A 293 -11.15 -28.94 5.77
C THR A 293 -10.47 -29.67 4.62
N THR A 294 -11.23 -30.19 3.64
CA THR A 294 -10.64 -30.83 2.45
C THR A 294 -9.95 -29.80 1.56
N TRP A 295 -9.04 -30.25 0.70
CA TRP A 295 -8.34 -29.35 -0.22
C TRP A 295 -9.31 -28.64 -1.19
N GLU A 296 -10.33 -29.35 -1.66
CA GLU A 296 -11.33 -28.88 -2.61
C GLU A 296 -12.17 -27.75 -1.98
N GLU A 297 -12.61 -27.94 -0.74
CA GLU A 297 -13.36 -26.95 0.02
C GLU A 297 -12.49 -25.75 0.39
N PHE A 298 -11.27 -25.98 0.89
CA PHE A 298 -10.30 -24.93 1.18
C PHE A 298 -10.06 -24.06 -0.06
N ALA A 299 -9.78 -24.68 -1.21
CA ALA A 299 -9.50 -23.98 -2.44
C ALA A 299 -10.74 -23.22 -2.98
N SER A 300 -11.93 -23.79 -2.85
CA SER A 300 -13.20 -23.13 -3.20
C SER A 300 -13.47 -21.89 -2.33
N ARG A 301 -13.25 -22.00 -1.02
CA ARG A 301 -13.38 -20.89 -0.06
C ARG A 301 -12.34 -19.79 -0.31
N VAL A 302 -11.08 -20.13 -0.59
CA VAL A 302 -10.03 -19.16 -0.97
C VAL A 302 -10.41 -18.42 -2.25
N ARG A 303 -10.81 -19.12 -3.32
CA ARG A 303 -11.26 -18.48 -4.58
C ARG A 303 -12.45 -17.53 -4.35
N THR A 304 -13.37 -17.90 -3.46
CA THR A 304 -14.52 -17.06 -3.08
C THR A 304 -14.09 -15.81 -2.32
N PHE A 305 -13.15 -15.93 -1.38
CA PHE A 305 -12.67 -14.81 -0.56
C PHE A 305 -11.73 -13.86 -1.33
N GLN A 306 -11.06 -14.32 -2.38
CA GLN A 306 -10.16 -13.53 -3.21
C GLN A 306 -10.84 -12.70 -4.33
N LYS A 307 -12.16 -12.85 -4.55
CA LYS A 307 -12.90 -12.00 -5.52
C LYS A 307 -12.75 -10.51 -5.16
N GLY A 308 -12.34 -9.68 -6.12
CA GLY A 308 -12.05 -8.25 -5.89
C GLY A 308 -10.71 -7.97 -5.20
N PHE A 309 -9.80 -8.94 -5.19
CA PHE A 309 -8.41 -8.84 -4.72
C PHE A 309 -7.42 -9.45 -5.75
N MET A 310 -7.89 -9.72 -6.98
CA MET A 310 -7.11 -10.34 -8.05
C MET A 310 -6.42 -9.31 -8.95
N GLY A 311 -6.64 -8.01 -8.70
CA GLY A 311 -6.08 -6.93 -9.49
C GLY A 311 -6.98 -6.50 -10.64
N GLU A 312 -8.29 -6.73 -10.59
CA GLU A 312 -9.21 -6.47 -11.70
C GLU A 312 -9.16 -4.99 -12.16
N PRO A 313 -9.30 -4.67 -13.47
CA PRO A 313 -9.17 -3.29 -13.98
C PRO A 313 -10.04 -2.24 -13.27
N LYS A 314 -11.24 -2.64 -12.81
CA LYS A 314 -12.22 -1.80 -12.10
C LYS A 314 -12.48 -2.26 -10.67
N GLU A 315 -11.51 -2.93 -10.03
CA GLU A 315 -11.58 -3.42 -8.64
C GLU A 315 -11.96 -2.31 -7.64
N VAL A 316 -11.44 -1.09 -7.84
CA VAL A 316 -11.74 0.08 -7.01
C VAL A 316 -12.50 1.11 -7.84
N ARG A 317 -13.61 1.62 -7.28
CA ARG A 317 -14.43 2.68 -7.93
C ARG A 317 -13.57 3.94 -8.17
N ALA A 318 -13.74 4.56 -9.33
CA ALA A 318 -13.05 5.81 -9.65
C ALA A 318 -13.32 6.88 -8.57
N GLY A 319 -12.26 7.60 -8.16
CA GLY A 319 -12.33 8.57 -7.07
C GLY A 319 -12.22 7.98 -5.65
N LYS A 320 -12.31 6.66 -5.47
CA LYS A 320 -11.93 5.96 -4.24
C LYS A 320 -10.55 5.27 -4.40
N GLY A 321 -9.89 5.05 -3.25
CA GLY A 321 -8.53 4.50 -3.18
C GLY A 321 -7.43 5.54 -3.39
N GLU A 322 -6.17 5.13 -3.19
CA GLU A 322 -5.02 6.02 -3.35
C GLU A 322 -4.52 6.07 -4.79
N PHE A 323 -4.14 7.27 -5.23
CA PHE A 323 -3.63 7.56 -6.57
C PHE A 323 -2.52 6.60 -7.05
N HIS A 324 -1.59 6.24 -6.16
CA HIS A 324 -0.43 5.41 -6.53
C HIS A 324 -0.81 3.95 -6.80
N GLU A 325 -1.95 3.48 -6.27
CA GLU A 325 -2.50 2.13 -6.43
C GLU A 325 -3.60 2.08 -7.49
N ASN A 326 -4.42 3.14 -7.58
CA ASN A 326 -5.52 3.31 -8.51
C ASN A 326 -5.41 4.66 -9.27
N PRO A 327 -4.54 4.76 -10.29
CA PRO A 327 -4.34 6.00 -11.07
C PRO A 327 -5.44 6.20 -12.11
N ALA A 328 -6.72 6.08 -11.73
CA ALA A 328 -7.85 6.15 -12.65
C ALA A 328 -7.88 7.46 -13.46
N ALA A 329 -7.49 8.59 -12.86
CA ALA A 329 -7.38 9.90 -13.53
C ALA A 329 -6.25 9.98 -14.59
N CYS A 330 -5.37 8.96 -14.66
CA CYS A 330 -4.28 8.86 -15.61
C CYS A 330 -4.59 7.96 -16.82
N ILE A 331 -5.63 7.12 -16.71
CA ILE A 331 -5.98 6.12 -17.72
C ILE A 331 -7.11 6.71 -18.57
N CYS A 332 -6.88 6.83 -19.87
CA CYS A 332 -7.91 7.31 -20.78
C CYS A 332 -9.01 6.24 -20.92
N GLU A 333 -10.26 6.68 -20.98
CA GLU A 333 -11.36 5.78 -21.29
C GLU A 333 -11.36 5.47 -22.79
N ASP A 334 -11.34 4.19 -23.15
CA ASP A 334 -11.55 3.75 -24.52
C ASP A 334 -13.03 4.00 -24.90
N THR A 335 -13.24 5.01 -25.75
CA THR A 335 -14.55 5.41 -26.25
C THR A 335 -15.19 4.33 -27.10
N ASP A 336 -14.40 3.56 -27.85
CA ASP A 336 -14.89 2.53 -28.75
C ASP A 336 -15.31 1.28 -27.97
N ALA A 337 -14.57 0.94 -26.91
CA ALA A 337 -14.96 -0.09 -25.94
C ALA A 337 -16.26 0.30 -25.20
N LYS A 338 -16.43 1.58 -24.82
CA LYS A 338 -17.69 2.07 -24.23
C LYS A 338 -18.88 1.94 -25.19
N VAL A 339 -18.73 2.34 -26.45
CA VAL A 339 -19.78 2.21 -27.47
C VAL A 339 -20.14 0.74 -27.74
N LYS A 340 -19.14 -0.16 -27.77
CA LYS A 340 -19.36 -1.61 -27.91
C LYS A 340 -20.11 -2.21 -26.72
N ALA A 341 -19.79 -1.80 -25.49
CA ALA A 341 -20.49 -2.25 -24.28
C ALA A 341 -21.96 -1.80 -24.25
N GLY A 342 -22.24 -0.52 -24.57
CA GLY A 342 -23.61 0.00 -24.64
C GLY A 342 -24.49 -0.73 -25.67
N LYS A 343 -23.90 -1.16 -26.80
CA LYS A 343 -24.56 -1.99 -27.83
C LYS A 343 -24.82 -3.45 -27.42
N MET A 344 -24.35 -3.87 -26.25
CA MET A 344 -24.57 -5.22 -25.71
C MET A 344 -25.67 -5.22 -24.65
N ASP A 345 -25.71 -4.21 -23.76
CA ASP A 345 -26.82 -4.01 -22.81
C ASP A 345 -28.14 -3.71 -23.54
N SER A 346 -28.09 -2.91 -24.61
CA SER A 346 -29.29 -2.55 -25.40
C SER A 346 -29.95 -3.73 -26.15
N ARG A 347 -29.36 -4.94 -26.11
CA ARG A 347 -29.98 -6.17 -26.65
C ARG A 347 -30.68 -7.03 -25.60
N LYS A 348 -30.61 -6.67 -24.31
CA LYS A 348 -31.18 -7.46 -23.21
C LYS A 348 -32.53 -6.98 -22.70
N PHE A 349 -33.06 -5.86 -23.20
CA PHE A 349 -34.41 -5.38 -22.89
C PHE A 349 -35.32 -5.49 -24.12
N GLY A 350 -36.18 -6.50 -24.13
CA GLY A 350 -37.21 -6.67 -25.16
C GLY A 350 -38.13 -7.88 -24.94
N LYS A 351 -39.34 -7.62 -24.40
CA LYS A 351 -40.40 -8.60 -24.01
C LYS A 351 -40.01 -9.52 -22.83
N LYS A 352 -40.88 -10.02 -21.94
CA LYS A 352 -42.29 -9.75 -21.50
C LYS A 352 -42.45 -10.50 -20.15
N GLU A 353 -43.40 -10.29 -19.24
CA GLU A 353 -44.64 -9.48 -19.22
C GLU A 353 -44.94 -9.00 -17.76
N GLN A 354 -46.16 -8.55 -17.45
CA GLN A 354 -46.64 -8.29 -16.08
C GLN A 354 -47.48 -9.46 -15.55
N LYS A 355 -47.37 -9.75 -14.25
CA LYS A 355 -48.39 -10.43 -13.44
C LYS A 355 -48.22 -10.01 -11.98
N GLU A 356 -49.32 -9.60 -11.37
CA GLU A 356 -49.45 -9.36 -9.93
C GLU A 356 -49.93 -10.66 -9.26
N ASP A 357 -49.36 -11.01 -8.10
CA ASP A 357 -50.09 -11.09 -6.81
C ASP A 357 -49.27 -11.77 -5.69
N GLU A 358 -49.21 -11.03 -4.57
CA GLU A 358 -49.22 -11.40 -3.14
C GLU A 358 -48.18 -12.38 -2.47
N ASP A 359 -47.58 -11.82 -1.41
CA ASP A 359 -47.18 -12.37 -0.11
C ASP A 359 -46.09 -13.46 0.05
N ALA A 360 -44.95 -13.04 0.62
CA ALA A 360 -44.69 -13.19 2.07
C ALA A 360 -43.40 -12.45 2.51
N GLU A 361 -43.51 -11.56 3.51
CA GLU A 361 -42.35 -10.86 4.07
C GLU A 361 -41.52 -11.73 5.03
N LEU A 362 -40.19 -11.65 4.93
CA LEU A 362 -39.32 -11.69 6.12
C LEU A 362 -38.05 -10.86 5.86
N SER A 363 -38.13 -9.56 6.14
CA SER A 363 -36.99 -8.65 6.08
C SER A 363 -36.23 -8.65 7.40
N SER A 364 -34.97 -9.08 7.38
CA SER A 364 -33.96 -8.72 8.39
C SER A 364 -32.92 -7.79 7.77
N SER A 365 -33.23 -6.50 7.74
CA SER A 365 -32.31 -5.47 7.27
C SER A 365 -31.34 -5.05 8.39
N GLU A 366 -30.09 -5.51 8.34
CA GLU A 366 -28.98 -4.86 9.05
C GLU A 366 -28.14 -4.05 8.06
N THR A 367 -28.25 -2.72 8.15
CA THR A 367 -27.47 -1.75 7.37
C THR A 367 -26.11 -1.53 8.01
N ASP A 368 -25.04 -1.99 7.35
CA ASP A 368 -23.66 -1.61 7.70
C ASP A 368 -23.45 -0.10 7.46
N TYR A 369 -23.41 0.69 8.53
CA TYR A 369 -22.97 2.08 8.50
C TYR A 369 -21.43 2.14 8.60
N GLU A 370 -20.75 2.59 7.54
CA GLU A 370 -19.36 3.06 7.66
C GLU A 370 -19.39 4.52 8.17
N GLU A 371 -18.90 4.74 9.40
CA GLU A 371 -18.84 6.06 10.02
C GLU A 371 -17.56 6.80 9.60
N ASP A 372 -17.73 7.89 8.83
CA ASP A 372 -16.67 8.74 8.29
C ASP A 372 -16.44 9.93 9.24
N GLN A 373 -15.31 9.96 9.96
CA GLN A 373 -15.02 11.04 10.92
C GLN A 373 -14.54 12.31 10.21
N THR A 374 -15.46 13.26 9.99
CA THR A 374 -15.11 14.67 9.79
C THR A 374 -16.04 15.63 10.53
N ASP A 375 -15.41 16.52 11.29
CA ASP A 375 -15.90 17.81 11.81
C ASP A 375 -16.94 17.83 12.94
N LEU A 376 -16.47 18.27 14.12
CA LEU A 376 -17.25 18.95 15.14
C LEU A 376 -16.90 20.45 15.11
N GLN A 377 -17.91 21.29 14.90
CA GLN A 377 -17.87 22.72 15.25
C GLN A 377 -19.09 23.07 16.11
N ASP A 378 -18.79 23.32 17.39
CA ASP A 378 -19.37 24.34 18.27
C ASP A 378 -20.88 24.64 18.22
N ARG A 379 -21.56 24.30 19.33
CA ARG A 379 -22.66 25.10 19.90
C ARG A 379 -22.89 24.73 21.37
N GLY A 380 -22.42 25.56 22.29
CA GLY A 380 -22.69 25.40 23.73
C GLY A 380 -24.06 25.91 24.17
N LEU A 381 -24.49 25.53 25.38
CA LEU A 381 -25.49 26.21 26.23
C LEU A 381 -25.29 25.81 27.72
N TYR A 382 -25.72 26.67 28.65
CA TYR A 382 -25.31 26.68 30.07
C TYR A 382 -26.26 25.98 31.07
N ASN A 383 -25.67 25.55 32.21
CA ASN A 383 -26.16 25.46 33.62
C ASN A 383 -25.75 24.10 34.25
N GLY A 384 -24.94 24.02 35.32
CA GLY A 384 -25.27 24.37 36.73
C GLY A 384 -25.86 23.13 37.43
N THR A 385 -25.35 22.56 38.54
CA THR A 385 -24.77 23.20 39.75
C THR A 385 -24.04 22.17 40.65
N ARG A 386 -22.86 22.57 41.20
CA ARG A 386 -22.21 22.21 42.50
C ARG A 386 -22.65 20.96 43.30
N LEU A 387 -21.69 20.11 43.69
CA LEU A 387 -21.33 19.76 45.09
C LEU A 387 -20.07 18.86 45.18
N ASP A 388 -19.39 18.91 46.33
CA ASP A 388 -17.98 18.53 46.54
C ASP A 388 -17.77 17.09 47.08
N TYR A 389 -16.60 16.48 46.83
CA TYR A 389 -15.75 15.80 47.84
C TYR A 389 -14.38 15.34 47.26
N ASP A 390 -13.31 15.40 48.04
CA ASP A 390 -11.91 15.17 47.65
C ASP A 390 -11.51 13.69 47.43
N ASP A 391 -10.60 13.42 46.47
CA ASP A 391 -9.40 12.60 46.69
C ASP A 391 -8.30 12.92 45.63
N ALA A 392 -7.06 12.48 45.88
CA ALA A 392 -5.83 13.08 45.36
C ALA A 392 -5.21 12.42 44.10
N LEU A 393 -4.09 13.03 43.67
CA LEU A 393 -3.03 12.55 42.75
C LEU A 393 -3.17 12.85 41.25
N SER A 394 -2.68 14.04 40.89
CA SER A 394 -1.90 14.37 39.67
C SER A 394 -2.02 13.44 38.44
N VAL A 395 -2.77 13.91 37.44
CA VAL A 395 -2.69 13.43 36.05
C VAL A 395 -2.38 14.61 35.14
N SER A 396 -1.38 14.45 34.28
CA SER A 396 -0.98 15.40 33.25
C SER A 396 -1.88 15.27 32.02
N GLU A 397 -2.52 16.36 31.60
CA GLU A 397 -3.24 16.44 30.32
C GLU A 397 -2.42 17.23 29.28
N GLU A 398 -1.80 16.53 28.33
CA GLU A 398 -1.46 17.07 27.01
C GLU A 398 -1.94 16.08 25.93
N PRO A 399 -2.57 16.55 24.83
CA PRO A 399 -3.10 15.68 23.78
C PRO A 399 -2.00 15.32 22.77
N GLU A 400 -1.44 14.11 22.86
CA GLU A 400 -0.40 13.63 21.93
C GLU A 400 -0.94 13.40 20.50
N LEU A 401 -0.42 14.19 19.54
CA LEU A 401 -0.69 14.05 18.11
C LEU A 401 0.14 12.93 17.45
N GLU A 402 -0.50 12.21 16.53
CA GLU A 402 -0.02 10.99 15.89
C GLU A 402 1.41 11.08 15.29
N GLU A 403 2.35 10.31 15.85
CA GLU A 403 3.64 10.07 15.23
C GLU A 403 3.66 8.72 14.49
N MET A 404 3.35 8.77 13.19
CA MET A 404 3.52 7.65 12.26
C MET A 404 4.44 8.00 11.09
N LEU A 405 5.40 7.10 10.83
CA LEU A 405 6.22 6.97 9.62
C LEU A 405 7.24 8.09 9.29
N SER A 406 8.36 8.10 10.01
CA SER A 406 9.67 8.39 9.38
C SER A 406 10.83 7.86 10.22
N ASP A 407 11.36 6.67 9.86
CA ASP A 407 12.76 6.26 10.12
C ASP A 407 13.09 4.87 9.53
#